data_AF-M6FNG9-F1
#
_entry.id   AF-M6FNG9-F1
#
_cell.length_a   1.000
_cell.length_b   1.000
_cell.length_c   1.000
_cell.angle_alpha   90.00
_cell.angle_beta   90.00
_cell.angle_gamma   90.00
#
_symmetry.space_group_name_H-M   'P 1'
#
loop_
_entity.id
_entity.type
_entity.pdbx_description
1 polymer ?
#
loop_
_entity_poly.entity_id
_entity_poly.type
_entity_poly.pdbx_seq_one_letter_code
_entity_poly.pdbx_strand_id
1 'polypeptide(L)'
;MLRNLWRDIQWSLRSIPLLLKEWIAFYLSFTGRFAEFWKEKSVSEKVLFIAVTFQLLFSLSTWIEYTIHLGGEETESIRVSSNFYFIFLSAGVFFFGSFWRSHWLGSFLSSVQFLLGLGALAGVFFPESFFVSFLRKDDYVFSWKFYAFLSAWGFTTLLSLKLFFEKE
;
A
#
# COMPACT_ATOMS: atom_id res chain seq x y z
N MET A 1 1.87 41.39 -19.07
CA MET A 1 1.89 40.24 -18.13
C MET A 1 0.51 39.98 -17.52
N LEU A 2 -0.10 40.94 -16.81
CA LEU A 2 -1.42 40.79 -16.16
C LEU A 2 -2.57 40.39 -17.10
N ARG A 3 -2.59 40.91 -18.32
CA ARG A 3 -3.63 40.58 -19.32
C ARG A 3 -3.57 39.14 -19.84
N ASN A 4 -2.38 38.54 -19.88
CA ASN A 4 -2.22 37.13 -20.26
C ASN A 4 -2.64 36.22 -19.10
N LEU A 5 -2.22 36.55 -17.87
CA LEU A 5 -2.68 35.90 -16.64
C LEU A 5 -4.20 35.91 -16.50
N TRP A 6 -4.86 37.05 -16.77
CA TRP A 6 -6.32 37.15 -16.72
C TRP A 6 -7.01 36.26 -17.76
N ARG A 7 -6.42 36.15 -18.96
CA ARG A 7 -6.89 35.25 -20.00
C ARG A 7 -6.79 33.80 -19.52
N ASP A 8 -5.64 33.39 -19.01
CA ASP A 8 -5.39 32.02 -18.55
C ASP A 8 -6.29 31.62 -17.37
N ILE A 9 -6.56 32.55 -16.44
CA ILE A 9 -7.55 32.36 -15.35
C ILE A 9 -8.95 32.16 -15.92
N GLN A 10 -9.35 32.96 -16.92
CA GLN A 10 -10.65 32.83 -17.56
C GLN A 10 -10.80 31.50 -18.32
N TRP A 11 -9.72 31.01 -18.95
CA TRP A 11 -9.67 29.69 -19.58
C TRP A 11 -9.75 28.55 -18.54
N SER A 12 -9.04 28.68 -17.41
CA SER A 12 -9.08 27.72 -16.29
C SER A 12 -10.47 27.64 -15.66
N LEU A 13 -11.11 28.78 -15.37
CA LEU A 13 -12.47 28.80 -14.83
C LEU A 13 -13.50 28.18 -15.78
N ARG A 14 -13.30 28.30 -17.09
CA ARG A 14 -14.16 27.66 -18.10
C ARG A 14 -13.91 26.16 -18.26
N SER A 15 -12.71 25.67 -17.93
CA SER A 15 -12.40 24.24 -17.99
C SER A 15 -12.81 23.48 -16.73
N ILE A 16 -13.00 24.16 -15.59
CA ILE A 16 -13.46 23.53 -14.34
C ILE A 16 -14.76 22.72 -14.53
N PRO A 17 -15.85 23.24 -15.12
CA PRO A 17 -17.08 22.47 -15.30
C PRO A 17 -16.90 21.25 -16.20
N LEU A 18 -16.04 21.37 -17.22
CA LEU A 18 -15.71 20.28 -18.14
C LEU A 18 -14.95 19.17 -17.39
N LEU A 19 -13.90 19.54 -16.67
CA LEU A 19 -13.13 18.60 -15.85
C LEU A 19 -14.01 17.94 -14.80
N LEU A 20 -14.85 18.71 -14.10
CA LEU A 20 -15.76 18.18 -13.09
C LEU A 20 -16.75 17.17 -13.68
N LYS A 21 -17.30 17.45 -14.86
CA LYS A 21 -18.18 16.52 -15.58
C LYS A 21 -17.46 15.22 -15.92
N GLU A 22 -16.24 15.29 -16.45
CA GLU A 22 -15.46 14.11 -16.78
C GLU A 22 -15.07 13.31 -15.52
N TRP A 23 -14.70 13.97 -14.43
CA TRP A 23 -14.43 13.33 -13.15
C TRP A 23 -15.66 12.63 -12.57
N ILE A 24 -16.85 13.24 -12.68
CA ILE A 24 -18.11 12.61 -12.25
C ILE A 24 -18.43 11.40 -13.13
N ALA A 25 -18.33 11.53 -14.45
CA ALA A 25 -18.58 10.42 -15.37
C ALA A 25 -17.62 9.25 -15.12
N PHE A 26 -16.34 9.55 -14.91
CA PHE A 26 -15.33 8.57 -14.51
C PHE A 26 -15.69 7.90 -13.18
N TYR A 27 -16.04 8.68 -12.15
CA TYR A 27 -16.41 8.16 -10.84
C TYR A 27 -17.64 7.24 -10.90
N LEU A 28 -18.68 7.63 -11.62
CA LEU A 28 -19.89 6.80 -11.80
C LEU A 28 -19.59 5.51 -12.55
N SER A 29 -18.82 5.59 -13.63
CA SER A 29 -18.39 4.40 -14.40
C SER A 29 -17.54 3.46 -13.55
N PHE A 30 -16.57 4.02 -12.81
CA PHE A 30 -15.69 3.27 -11.93
C PHE A 30 -16.46 2.58 -10.80
N THR A 31 -17.34 3.31 -10.11
CA THR A 31 -18.15 2.76 -9.01
C THR A 31 -19.13 1.70 -9.49
N GLY A 32 -19.74 1.88 -10.66
CA GLY A 32 -20.58 0.86 -11.29
C GLY A 32 -19.83 -0.45 -11.54
N ARG A 33 -18.69 -0.37 -12.24
CA ARG A 33 -17.83 -1.55 -12.50
C ARG A 33 -17.29 -2.18 -11.23
N PHE A 34 -16.94 -1.37 -10.23
CA PHE A 34 -16.46 -1.86 -8.95
C PHE A 34 -17.57 -2.59 -8.18
N ALA A 35 -18.82 -2.09 -8.24
CA ALA A 35 -19.96 -2.74 -7.60
C ALA A 35 -20.26 -4.11 -8.24
N GLU A 36 -20.16 -4.22 -9.57
CA GLU A 36 -20.28 -5.49 -10.29
C GLU A 36 -19.15 -6.46 -9.89
N PHE A 37 -17.90 -6.00 -9.95
CA PHE A 37 -16.73 -6.75 -9.50
C PHE A 37 -16.86 -7.25 -8.05
N TRP A 38 -17.37 -6.41 -7.15
CA TRP A 38 -17.58 -6.77 -5.75
C TRP A 38 -18.68 -7.82 -5.60
N LYS A 39 -19.77 -7.75 -6.39
CA LYS A 39 -20.85 -8.75 -6.33
C LYS A 39 -20.39 -10.13 -6.80
N GLU A 40 -19.53 -10.18 -7.82
CA GLU A 40 -19.01 -11.44 -8.39
C GLU A 40 -17.99 -12.18 -7.50
N LYS A 41 -17.44 -11.52 -6.48
CA LYS A 41 -16.49 -12.14 -5.57
C LYS A 41 -17.17 -12.93 -4.46
N SER A 42 -16.64 -14.12 -4.21
CA SER A 42 -16.93 -14.91 -3.02
C SER A 42 -16.54 -14.17 -1.74
N VAL A 43 -17.08 -14.59 -0.59
CA VAL A 43 -16.74 -13.99 0.71
C VAL A 43 -15.23 -14.09 0.97
N SER A 44 -14.61 -15.23 0.67
CA SER A 44 -13.16 -15.44 0.82
C SER A 44 -12.35 -14.47 -0.04
N GLU A 45 -12.73 -14.26 -1.31
CA GLU A 45 -12.06 -13.31 -2.20
C GLU A 45 -12.23 -11.85 -1.75
N LYS A 46 -13.37 -11.50 -1.14
CA LYS A 46 -13.59 -10.17 -0.55
C LYS A 46 -12.70 -9.93 0.65
N VAL A 47 -12.58 -10.92 1.53
CA VAL A 47 -11.70 -10.85 2.71
C VAL A 47 -10.24 -10.76 2.26
N LEU A 48 -9.83 -11.56 1.28
CA LEU A 48 -8.49 -11.45 0.68
C LEU A 48 -8.27 -10.06 0.11
N PHE A 49 -9.20 -9.54 -0.70
CA PHE A 49 -9.12 -8.21 -1.29
C PHE A 49 -8.88 -7.12 -0.23
N ILE A 50 -9.63 -7.15 0.87
CA ILE A 50 -9.48 -6.20 1.98
C ILE A 50 -8.10 -6.35 2.63
N ALA A 51 -7.67 -7.58 2.91
CA ALA A 51 -6.37 -7.85 3.54
C ALA A 51 -5.19 -7.36 2.67
N VAL A 52 -5.20 -7.69 1.38
CA VAL A 52 -4.15 -7.23 0.44
C VAL A 52 -4.19 -5.71 0.24
N THR A 53 -5.37 -5.09 0.32
CA THR A 53 -5.51 -3.62 0.26
C THR A 53 -4.84 -2.98 1.48
N PHE A 54 -5.13 -3.47 2.69
CA PHE A 54 -4.47 -2.95 3.90
C PHE A 54 -2.97 -3.19 3.87
N GLN A 55 -2.53 -4.37 3.43
CA GLN A 55 -1.10 -4.66 3.26
C GLN A 55 -0.44 -3.62 2.34
N LEU A 56 -1.04 -3.32 1.18
CA LEU A 56 -0.52 -2.31 0.25
C LEU A 56 -0.52 -0.91 0.88
N LEU A 57 -1.63 -0.48 1.49
CA LEU A 57 -1.74 0.85 2.11
C LEU A 57 -0.69 1.05 3.20
N PHE A 58 -0.51 0.08 4.09
CA PHE A 58 0.51 0.18 5.13
C PHE A 58 1.92 0.08 4.57
N SER A 59 2.16 -0.64 3.46
CA SER A 59 3.48 -0.64 2.79
C SER A 59 3.88 0.74 2.24
N LEU A 60 2.92 1.57 1.86
CA LEU A 60 3.15 2.94 1.37
C LEU A 60 3.40 3.95 2.50
N SER A 61 3.19 3.56 3.75
CA SER A 61 3.32 4.44 4.90
C SER A 61 4.77 4.52 5.42
N THR A 62 5.02 5.49 6.30
CA THR A 62 6.29 5.61 7.03
C THR A 62 6.29 4.64 8.21
N TRP A 63 7.31 3.78 8.28
CA TRP A 63 7.42 2.74 9.30
C TRP A 63 8.33 3.12 10.45
N ILE A 64 9.19 4.12 10.23
CA ILE A 64 10.16 4.58 11.20
C ILE A 64 9.85 6.03 11.55
N GLU A 65 9.79 6.27 12.85
CA GLU A 65 9.70 7.57 13.46
C GLU A 65 11.01 7.83 14.19
N TYR A 66 11.56 9.03 14.04
CA TYR A 66 12.80 9.46 14.67
C TYR A 66 12.53 10.64 15.59
N THR A 67 13.16 10.66 16.77
CA THR A 67 13.03 11.77 17.72
C THR A 67 14.26 12.67 17.64
N ILE A 68 14.07 13.92 17.21
CA ILE A 68 15.12 14.94 17.19
C ILE A 68 15.02 15.78 18.48
N HIS A 69 16.14 16.00 19.16
CA HIS A 69 16.23 16.92 20.30
C HIS A 69 16.87 18.26 19.87
N LEU A 70 16.04 19.21 19.41
CA LEU A 70 16.47 20.57 19.04
C LEU A 70 15.85 21.62 19.99
N GLY A 71 16.10 21.47 21.30
CA GLY A 71 15.51 22.37 22.32
C GLY A 71 14.05 22.05 22.69
N GLY A 72 13.47 21.02 22.06
CA GLY A 72 12.21 20.34 22.37
C GLY A 72 12.24 18.93 21.77
N GLU A 73 11.41 18.01 22.26
CA GLU A 73 11.25 16.67 21.68
C GLU A 73 10.28 16.73 20.49
N GLU A 74 10.79 16.54 19.26
CA GLU A 74 9.97 16.48 18.05
C GLU A 74 10.15 15.11 17.38
N THR A 75 9.05 14.42 17.13
CA THR A 75 9.04 13.11 16.45
C THR A 75 8.65 13.28 14.99
N GLU A 76 9.56 12.90 14.09
CA GLU A 76 9.39 13.03 12.65
C GLU A 76 9.38 11.66 11.96
N SER A 77 8.49 11.50 10.98
CA SER A 77 8.36 10.22 10.26
C SER A 77 9.21 10.20 9.00
N ILE A 78 10.11 9.21 8.88
CA ILE A 78 11.05 9.11 7.77
C ILE A 78 10.60 7.99 6.84
N ARG A 79 10.55 8.29 5.54
CA ARG A 79 10.35 7.27 4.51
C ARG A 79 11.70 6.70 4.11
N VAL A 80 11.80 5.39 4.23
CA VAL A 80 13.03 4.64 4.00
C VAL A 80 13.07 4.08 2.59
N SER A 81 14.23 4.14 1.93
CA SER A 81 14.44 3.60 0.56
C SER A 81 14.02 2.13 0.43
N SER A 82 14.36 1.31 1.43
CA SER A 82 14.01 -0.12 1.48
C SER A 82 12.51 -0.41 1.57
N ASN A 83 11.65 0.59 1.86
CA ASN A 83 10.20 0.41 1.75
C ASN A 83 9.78 0.09 0.31
N PHE A 84 10.59 0.46 -0.69
CA PHE A 84 10.32 0.11 -2.09
C PHE A 84 10.16 -1.40 -2.31
N TYR A 85 10.95 -2.22 -1.61
CA TYR A 85 10.84 -3.68 -1.65
C TYR A 85 9.44 -4.15 -1.24
N PHE A 86 8.95 -3.65 -0.11
CA PHE A 86 7.63 -4.01 0.43
C PHE A 86 6.50 -3.45 -0.41
N ILE A 87 6.63 -2.23 -0.94
CA ILE A 87 5.65 -1.61 -1.82
C ILE A 87 5.51 -2.43 -3.10
N PHE A 88 6.63 -2.78 -3.74
CA PHE A 88 6.62 -3.50 -5.01
C PHE A 88 5.98 -4.88 -4.87
N LEU A 89 6.41 -5.65 -3.87
CA LEU A 89 5.85 -6.98 -3.61
C LEU A 89 4.38 -6.91 -3.17
N SER A 90 4.01 -5.96 -2.30
CA SER A 90 2.61 -5.78 -1.88
C SER A 90 1.71 -5.31 -3.02
N ALA A 91 2.20 -4.48 -3.94
CA ALA A 91 1.47 -4.09 -5.13
C ALA A 91 1.25 -5.28 -6.07
N GLY A 92 2.25 -6.15 -6.22
CA GLY A 92 2.13 -7.41 -6.95
C GLY A 92 1.06 -8.32 -6.34
N VAL A 93 1.13 -8.57 -5.03
CA VAL A 93 0.13 -9.36 -4.29
C VAL A 93 -1.26 -8.73 -4.43
N PHE A 94 -1.38 -7.41 -4.29
CA PHE A 94 -2.65 -6.70 -4.45
C PHE A 94 -3.23 -6.92 -5.85
N PHE A 95 -2.45 -6.69 -6.90
CA PHE A 95 -2.93 -6.81 -8.27
C PHE A 95 -3.36 -8.25 -8.59
N PHE A 96 -2.48 -9.22 -8.35
CA PHE A 96 -2.77 -10.61 -8.68
C PHE A 96 -3.82 -11.24 -7.75
N GLY A 97 -3.76 -10.98 -6.45
CA GLY A 97 -4.73 -11.49 -5.49
C GLY A 97 -6.13 -10.88 -5.64
N SER A 98 -6.22 -9.65 -6.15
CA SER A 98 -7.51 -8.97 -6.32
C SER A 98 -8.16 -9.25 -7.67
N PHE A 99 -7.39 -9.25 -8.75
CA PHE A 99 -7.97 -9.21 -10.11
C PHE A 99 -7.68 -10.45 -10.95
N TRP A 100 -6.77 -11.32 -10.51
CA TRP A 100 -6.40 -12.52 -11.27
C TRP A 100 -7.11 -13.76 -10.74
N ARG A 101 -7.51 -14.66 -11.64
CA ARG A 101 -8.07 -15.98 -11.29
C ARG A 101 -7.32 -17.04 -12.10
N SER A 102 -6.41 -17.75 -11.45
CA SER A 102 -5.64 -18.81 -12.11
C SER A 102 -5.16 -19.86 -11.12
N HIS A 103 -4.87 -21.07 -11.62
CA HIS A 103 -4.39 -22.19 -10.82
C HIS A 103 -3.02 -21.95 -10.18
N TRP A 104 -2.21 -21.04 -10.72
CA TRP A 104 -0.90 -20.69 -10.14
C TRP A 104 -1.00 -19.61 -9.06
N LEU A 105 -2.14 -18.94 -8.90
CA LEU A 105 -2.30 -17.78 -8.04
C LEU A 105 -1.93 -18.08 -6.58
N GLY A 106 -2.45 -19.17 -6.00
CA GLY A 106 -2.14 -19.54 -4.61
C GLY A 106 -0.64 -19.77 -4.37
N SER A 107 0.06 -20.35 -5.36
CA SER A 107 1.51 -20.56 -5.28
C SER A 107 2.27 -19.25 -5.38
N PHE A 108 1.89 -18.36 -6.31
CA PHE A 108 2.51 -17.06 -6.45
C PHE A 108 2.32 -16.20 -5.20
N LEU A 109 1.08 -16.11 -4.69
CA LEU A 109 0.78 -15.34 -3.48
C LEU A 109 1.62 -15.87 -2.31
N SER A 110 1.63 -17.18 -2.08
CA SER A 110 2.41 -17.78 -0.98
C SER A 110 3.92 -17.51 -1.11
N SER A 111 4.48 -17.63 -2.31
CA SER A 111 5.90 -17.33 -2.55
C SER A 111 6.23 -15.86 -2.29
N VAL A 112 5.39 -14.94 -2.74
CA VAL A 112 5.62 -13.49 -2.52
C VAL A 112 5.42 -13.13 -1.05
N GLN A 113 4.44 -13.72 -0.37
CA GLN A 113 4.23 -13.54 1.07
C GLN A 113 5.41 -14.06 1.89
N PHE A 114 6.02 -15.17 1.48
CA PHE A 114 7.24 -15.67 2.09
C PHE A 114 8.41 -14.70 1.93
N LEU A 115 8.63 -14.15 0.73
CA LEU A 115 9.66 -13.14 0.49
C LEU A 115 9.43 -11.87 1.33
N LEU A 116 8.19 -11.38 1.39
CA LEU A 116 7.80 -10.28 2.26
C LEU A 116 8.12 -10.58 3.73
N GLY A 117 7.87 -11.81 4.18
CA GLY A 117 8.21 -12.28 5.52
C GLY A 117 9.71 -12.27 5.79
N LEU A 118 10.54 -12.74 4.85
CA LEU A 118 11.99 -12.68 4.98
C LEU A 118 12.49 -11.23 5.08
N GLY A 119 11.96 -10.33 4.25
CA GLY A 119 12.26 -8.90 4.33
C GLY A 119 11.83 -8.29 5.66
N ALA A 120 10.65 -8.65 6.16
CA ALA A 120 10.14 -8.18 7.44
C ALA A 120 11.01 -8.66 8.61
N LEU A 121 11.39 -9.94 8.62
CA LEU A 121 12.31 -10.49 9.63
C LEU A 121 13.67 -9.79 9.58
N ALA A 122 14.22 -9.60 8.38
CA ALA A 122 15.47 -8.84 8.22
C ALA A 122 15.32 -7.40 8.75
N GLY A 123 14.19 -6.75 8.50
CA GLY A 123 13.89 -5.43 9.01
C GLY A 123 13.76 -5.35 10.53
N VAL A 124 13.24 -6.40 11.18
CA VAL A 124 13.11 -6.47 12.65
C VAL A 124 14.45 -6.76 13.33
N PHE A 125 15.24 -7.68 12.79
CA PHE A 125 16.52 -8.09 13.40
C PHE A 125 17.68 -7.17 13.04
N PHE A 126 17.66 -6.59 11.84
CA PHE A 126 18.73 -5.71 11.31
C PHE A 126 18.18 -4.37 10.82
N PRO A 127 17.45 -3.61 11.65
CA PRO A 127 16.81 -2.36 11.26
C PRO A 127 17.80 -1.29 10.76
N GLU A 128 19.02 -1.25 11.27
CA GLU A 128 20.05 -0.30 10.83
C GLU A 128 20.50 -0.56 9.39
N SER A 129 20.77 -1.83 9.06
CA SER A 129 21.20 -2.18 7.70
C SER A 129 20.04 -2.15 6.71
N PHE A 130 18.86 -2.53 7.18
CA PHE A 130 17.71 -2.70 6.31
C PHE A 130 16.95 -1.39 6.11
N PHE A 131 16.78 -0.58 7.14
CA PHE A 131 15.96 0.64 7.05
C PHE A 131 16.74 1.93 7.20
N VAL A 132 17.75 1.99 8.06
CA VAL A 132 18.41 3.26 8.33
C VAL A 132 19.91 3.11 8.54
N SER A 133 20.67 3.33 7.47
CA SER A 133 22.14 3.25 7.54
C SER A 133 22.79 4.41 8.30
N PHE A 134 22.03 5.43 8.72
CA PHE A 134 22.56 6.70 9.24
C PHE A 134 22.02 7.14 10.62
N LEU A 135 21.03 6.46 11.22
CA LEU A 135 20.50 6.85 12.54
C LEU A 135 20.98 5.86 13.61
N ARG A 136 21.28 6.38 14.80
CA ARG A 136 21.65 5.57 15.98
C ARG A 136 20.41 4.82 16.48
N LYS A 137 20.60 3.62 17.05
CA LYS A 137 19.52 2.78 17.59
C LYS A 137 18.59 3.49 18.57
N ASP A 138 19.15 4.41 19.35
CA ASP A 138 18.42 5.08 20.43
C ASP A 138 17.44 6.14 19.93
N ASP A 139 17.56 6.57 18.68
CA ASP A 139 16.83 7.73 18.19
C ASP A 139 15.61 7.37 17.30
N TYR A 140 15.41 6.08 16.98
CA TYR A 140 14.28 5.66 16.14
C TYR A 140 13.39 4.61 16.80
N VAL A 141 12.10 4.68 16.49
CA VAL A 141 11.08 3.74 16.96
C VAL A 141 10.25 3.29 15.76
N PHE A 142 9.82 2.03 15.78
CA PHE A 142 8.85 1.54 14.81
C PHE A 142 7.48 2.15 15.07
N SER A 143 6.91 2.81 14.06
CA SER A 143 5.56 3.37 14.09
C SER A 143 4.52 2.25 14.22
N TRP A 144 3.35 2.56 14.77
CA TRP A 144 2.19 1.67 14.78
C TRP A 144 1.84 1.12 13.38
N LYS A 145 2.15 1.90 12.32
CA LYS A 145 1.91 1.53 10.93
C LYS A 145 2.74 0.33 10.48
N PHE A 146 3.95 0.17 11.03
CA PHE A 146 4.78 -1.01 10.79
C PHE A 146 4.11 -2.28 11.33
N TYR A 147 3.61 -2.23 12.57
CA TYR A 147 2.90 -3.36 13.17
C TYR A 147 1.55 -3.64 12.47
N ALA A 148 0.87 -2.59 11.99
CA ALA A 148 -0.33 -2.72 11.18
C ALA A 148 -0.03 -3.41 9.83
N PHE A 149 1.11 -3.08 9.20
CA PHE A 149 1.59 -3.80 8.03
C PHE A 149 1.85 -5.28 8.34
N LEU A 150 2.59 -5.59 9.40
CA LEU A 150 2.88 -6.99 9.79
C LEU A 150 1.60 -7.78 10.06
N SER A 151 0.61 -7.15 10.69
CA SER A 151 -0.69 -7.76 10.94
C SER A 151 -1.42 -8.06 9.63
N ALA A 152 -1.52 -7.08 8.72
CA ALA A 152 -2.13 -7.25 7.41
C ALA A 152 -1.40 -8.31 6.56
N TRP A 153 -0.07 -8.32 6.59
CA TRP A 153 0.78 -9.33 5.96
C TRP A 153 0.51 -10.73 6.53
N GLY A 154 0.43 -10.88 7.86
CA GLY A 154 0.13 -12.15 8.51
C GLY A 154 -1.25 -12.69 8.11
N PHE A 155 -2.28 -11.84 8.15
CA PHE A 155 -3.62 -12.22 7.67
C PHE A 155 -3.62 -12.62 6.19
N THR A 156 -2.94 -11.85 5.34
CA THR A 156 -2.85 -12.15 3.92
C THR A 156 -2.09 -13.45 3.65
N THR A 157 -1.05 -13.74 4.44
CA THR A 157 -0.29 -14.99 4.38
C THR A 157 -1.18 -16.19 4.72
N LEU A 158 -1.97 -16.10 5.79
CA LEU A 158 -2.90 -17.17 6.16
C LEU A 158 -3.94 -17.42 5.07
N LEU A 159 -4.50 -16.37 4.47
CA LEU A 159 -5.45 -16.50 3.35
C LEU A 159 -4.79 -17.07 2.09
N SER A 160 -3.54 -16.69 1.81
CA SER A 160 -2.77 -17.20 0.67
C SER A 160 -2.44 -18.69 0.85
N LEU A 161 -2.08 -19.11 2.06
CA LEU A 161 -1.85 -20.51 2.40
C LEU A 161 -3.14 -21.32 2.27
N LYS A 162 -4.27 -20.79 2.79
CA LYS A 162 -5.57 -21.43 2.60
C LYS A 162 -5.87 -21.66 1.11
N LEU A 163 -5.69 -20.65 0.27
CA LEU A 163 -5.87 -20.77 -1.18
C LEU A 163 -4.88 -21.73 -1.86
N PHE A 164 -3.68 -21.87 -1.30
CA PHE A 164 -2.69 -22.84 -1.78
C PHE A 164 -3.11 -24.28 -1.48
N PHE A 165 -3.66 -24.53 -0.29
CA PHE A 165 -4.10 -25.85 0.16
C PHE A 165 -5.50 -26.25 -0.32
N GLU A 166 -6.39 -25.30 -0.62
CA GLU A 166 -7.69 -25.54 -1.28
C GLU A 166 -7.53 -25.95 -2.76
N LYS A 167 -6.29 -26.21 -3.23
CA LYS A 167 -6.02 -26.97 -4.46
C LYS A 167 -6.33 -28.46 -4.27
N GLU A 168 -7.58 -28.79 -3.99
CA GLU A 168 -8.16 -30.13 -4.18
C GLU A 168 -9.57 -30.01 -4.74
#